data_AF-A0A958WY78-F1
#
_entry.id   AF-A0A958WY78-F1
#
_cell.length_a   1.000
_cell.length_b   1.000
_cell.length_c   1.000
_cell.angle_alpha   90.00
_cell.angle_beta   90.00
_cell.angle_gamma   90.00
#
_symmetry.space_group_name_H-M   'P 1'
#
loop_
_entity.id
_entity.type
_entity.pdbx_description
1 polymer ?
#
loop_
_entity_poly.entity_id
_entity_poly.type
_entity_poly.pdbx_seq_one_letter_code
_entity_poly.pdbx_strand_id
1 'polypeptide(L)'
;MRIVYTLLLAFASTLATAQQEAILSQFFYNKTLSNPAAAGTGGYPCLTAFYRQQWASLEGAPSTQVLSFHTPVFADRVGVGLTLMNDRTGFFNSTFINAAYAYRVTFGSGKLAIGMQGSYLHHRVDWDQAQTISGTKPLAGEAAVTPVFNFGAGVHFENERFFLSASVPNILEKGLRNGNEGIVGDLTGTVPHLFISAGGLVPISDKVTMRPAFATRFAKNAPASTDVHVSFGFLKNNKLWLGGTYRWSLSKVPSVGDALVAMAQYQIGSRMKAGMAYDFSLNNLQGQAVGTYELLLEYCFVKQALEVKHPRFF
;
A
#
# COMPACT_ATOMS: atom_id res chain seq x y z
N MET A 1 -23.79 9.57 36.65
CA MET A 1 -23.88 9.45 35.17
C MET A 1 -22.74 10.14 34.42
N ARG A 2 -22.33 11.39 34.75
CA ARG A 2 -21.20 12.07 34.09
C ARG A 2 -19.86 11.30 34.16
N ILE A 3 -19.51 10.73 35.32
CA ILE A 3 -18.26 9.98 35.54
C ILE A 3 -18.16 8.70 34.70
N VAL A 4 -19.29 8.04 34.41
CA VAL A 4 -19.33 6.82 33.59
C VAL A 4 -19.04 7.16 32.13
N TYR A 5 -19.61 8.27 31.61
CA TYR A 5 -19.28 8.75 30.26
C TYR A 5 -17.83 9.22 30.15
N THR A 6 -17.27 9.85 31.18
CA THR A 6 -15.85 10.26 31.21
C THR A 6 -14.90 9.05 31.25
N LEU A 7 -15.24 8.01 32.00
CA LEU A 7 -14.45 6.75 32.03
C LEU A 7 -14.57 5.96 30.72
N LEU A 8 -15.74 5.97 30.06
CA LEU A 8 -15.92 5.36 28.73
C LEU A 8 -15.14 6.09 27.63
N LEU A 9 -15.10 7.42 27.66
CA LEU A 9 -14.28 8.23 26.77
C LEU A 9 -12.77 8.07 27.04
N ALA A 10 -12.36 7.90 28.30
CA ALA A 10 -10.97 7.63 28.68
C ALA A 10 -10.49 6.21 28.35
N PHE A 11 -11.41 5.24 28.19
CA PHE A 11 -11.09 3.88 27.75
C PHE A 11 -11.06 3.73 26.22
N ALA A 12 -11.74 4.63 25.49
CA ALA A 12 -11.69 4.68 24.03
C ALA A 12 -10.40 5.30 23.49
N SER A 13 -9.73 6.16 24.27
CA SER A 13 -8.48 6.83 23.87
C SER A 13 -7.23 5.96 23.97
N THR A 14 -7.28 4.80 24.65
CA THR A 14 -6.15 3.85 24.75
C THR A 14 -6.12 2.80 23.63
N LEU A 15 -7.06 2.86 22.68
CA LEU A 15 -7.21 1.89 21.58
C LEU A 15 -6.87 2.46 20.20
N ALA A 16 -6.35 3.69 20.13
CA ALA A 16 -5.83 4.26 18.90
C ALA A 16 -4.41 3.73 18.64
N THR A 17 -4.28 2.51 18.12
CA THR A 17 -3.06 2.07 17.45
C THR A 17 -2.89 2.92 16.19
N ALA A 18 -1.97 3.88 16.24
CA ALA A 18 -1.59 4.69 15.09
C ALA A 18 -1.13 3.78 13.95
N GLN A 19 -1.87 3.75 12.84
CA GLN A 19 -1.45 3.08 11.62
C GLN A 19 -0.27 3.85 11.04
N GLN A 20 0.89 3.20 10.98
CA GLN A 20 2.18 3.86 10.73
C GLN A 20 2.55 3.94 9.24
N GLU A 21 1.85 3.22 8.35
CA GLU A 21 2.06 3.26 6.91
C GLU A 21 0.72 3.25 6.15
N ALA A 22 0.62 4.06 5.09
CA ALA A 22 -0.57 4.14 4.26
C ALA A 22 -0.86 2.81 3.56
N ILE A 23 -2.08 2.30 3.74
CA ILE A 23 -2.54 1.05 3.11
C ILE A 23 -3.22 1.41 1.77
N LEU A 24 -2.57 1.08 0.65
CA LEU A 24 -3.23 1.17 -0.66
C LEU A 24 -4.22 0.02 -0.87
N SER A 25 -5.40 0.35 -1.41
CA SER A 25 -6.46 -0.62 -1.71
C SER A 25 -6.20 -1.40 -3.00
N GLN A 26 -5.43 -0.80 -3.92
CA GLN A 26 -5.03 -1.39 -5.20
C GLN A 26 -3.66 -2.08 -5.14
N PHE A 27 -3.38 -2.83 -4.06
CA PHE A 27 -2.05 -3.42 -3.79
C PHE A 27 -1.48 -4.28 -4.92
N PHE A 28 -2.33 -4.97 -5.68
CA PHE A 28 -1.90 -5.88 -6.76
C PHE A 28 -1.51 -5.16 -8.05
N TYR A 29 -1.78 -3.85 -8.16
CA TYR A 29 -1.34 -3.01 -9.28
C TYR A 29 0.06 -2.43 -9.06
N ASN A 30 0.43 -2.12 -7.82
CA ASN A 30 1.77 -1.64 -7.50
C ASN A 30 2.46 -2.56 -6.50
N LYS A 31 2.89 -3.71 -7.03
CA LYS A 31 3.62 -4.72 -6.27
C LYS A 31 4.96 -4.16 -5.75
N THR A 32 5.59 -3.24 -6.49
CA THR A 32 6.90 -2.66 -6.14
C THR A 32 6.88 -1.86 -4.84
N LEU A 33 5.74 -1.25 -4.48
CA LEU A 33 5.61 -0.54 -3.20
C LEU A 33 5.70 -1.48 -1.99
N SER A 34 5.17 -2.71 -2.13
CA SER A 34 5.09 -3.67 -1.03
C SER A 34 6.18 -4.75 -1.07
N ASN A 35 6.80 -5.00 -2.23
CA ASN A 35 7.86 -5.99 -2.36
C ASN A 35 8.95 -5.50 -3.34
N PRO A 36 10.21 -5.31 -2.89
CA PRO A 36 11.29 -4.91 -3.78
C PRO A 36 11.61 -5.96 -4.85
N ALA A 37 11.33 -7.25 -4.61
CA ALA A 37 11.51 -8.31 -5.59
C ALA A 37 10.55 -8.22 -6.79
N ALA A 38 9.48 -7.42 -6.68
CA ALA A 38 8.57 -7.16 -7.78
C ALA A 38 9.09 -6.10 -8.76
N ALA A 39 10.27 -5.51 -8.55
CA ALA A 39 10.86 -4.58 -9.50
C ALA A 39 11.10 -5.26 -10.86
N GLY A 40 10.73 -4.57 -11.95
CA GLY A 40 10.85 -5.06 -13.32
C GLY A 40 9.80 -6.10 -13.74
N THR A 41 8.90 -6.51 -12.83
CA THR A 41 7.78 -7.41 -13.15
C THR A 41 6.95 -6.87 -14.32
N GLY A 42 6.36 -7.77 -15.09
CA GLY A 42 5.67 -7.41 -16.35
C GLY A 42 6.60 -7.18 -17.55
N GLY A 43 7.92 -7.11 -17.37
CA GLY A 43 8.88 -7.17 -18.48
C GLY A 43 9.07 -5.87 -19.26
N TYR A 44 8.54 -4.75 -18.76
CA TYR A 44 8.66 -3.44 -19.42
C TYR A 44 8.90 -2.32 -18.40
N PRO A 45 9.54 -1.21 -18.81
CA PRO A 45 9.59 0.02 -18.00
C PRO A 45 8.19 0.59 -17.81
N CYS A 46 7.79 0.82 -16.57
CA CYS A 46 6.49 1.37 -16.20
C CYS A 46 6.63 2.43 -15.11
N LEU A 47 5.83 3.49 -15.25
CA LEU A 47 5.64 4.56 -14.28
C LEU A 47 4.20 4.48 -13.77
N THR A 48 4.03 4.44 -12.46
CA THR A 48 2.73 4.30 -11.79
C THR A 48 2.54 5.38 -10.75
N ALA A 49 1.46 6.14 -10.87
CA ALA A 49 1.04 7.16 -9.93
C ALA A 49 -0.21 6.71 -9.18
N PHE A 50 -0.22 6.92 -7.86
CA PHE A 50 -1.41 6.80 -7.02
C PHE A 50 -1.70 8.10 -6.29
N TYR A 51 -2.98 8.37 -6.12
CA TYR A 51 -3.49 9.37 -5.21
C TYR A 51 -4.56 8.72 -4.34
N ARG A 52 -4.42 8.82 -3.02
CA ARG A 52 -5.38 8.30 -2.05
C ARG A 52 -5.77 9.43 -1.11
N GLN A 53 -7.07 9.63 -0.94
CA GLN A 53 -7.60 10.48 0.11
C GLN A 53 -8.48 9.64 1.02
N GLN A 54 -7.96 9.34 2.21
CA GLN A 54 -8.69 8.60 3.22
C GLN A 54 -9.71 9.51 3.88
N TRP A 55 -10.88 8.97 4.22
CA TRP A 55 -11.93 9.68 5.00
C TRP A 55 -12.20 11.10 4.51
N ALA A 56 -12.53 11.26 3.23
CA ALA A 56 -12.43 12.51 2.49
C ALA A 56 -13.21 13.72 3.08
N SER A 57 -14.16 13.50 3.97
CA SER A 57 -14.91 14.58 4.63
C SER A 57 -14.30 15.07 5.95
N LEU A 58 -13.22 14.43 6.43
CA LEU A 58 -12.58 14.82 7.68
C LEU A 58 -11.44 15.80 7.41
N GLU A 59 -11.44 16.92 8.12
CA GLU A 59 -10.32 17.86 8.09
C GLU A 59 -9.05 17.21 8.65
N GLY A 60 -7.93 17.42 7.98
CA GLY A 60 -6.67 16.77 8.34
C GLY A 60 -6.60 15.27 8.03
N ALA A 61 -7.56 14.73 7.28
CA ALA A 61 -7.55 13.31 6.91
C ALA A 61 -6.32 12.92 6.06
N PRO A 62 -5.85 11.65 6.17
CA PRO A 62 -4.69 11.18 5.43
C PRO A 62 -4.83 11.36 3.91
N SER A 63 -3.81 11.95 3.31
CA SER A 63 -3.64 12.11 1.86
C SER A 63 -2.30 11.55 1.45
N THR A 64 -2.31 10.53 0.59
CA THR A 64 -1.12 9.81 0.16
C THR A 64 -0.96 9.94 -1.35
N GLN A 65 0.24 10.32 -1.77
CA GLN A 65 0.66 10.35 -3.16
C GLN A 65 1.81 9.37 -3.35
N VAL A 66 1.76 8.55 -4.38
CA VAL A 66 2.83 7.60 -4.71
C VAL A 66 3.19 7.76 -6.16
N LEU A 67 4.48 7.86 -6.46
CA LEU A 67 5.04 7.74 -7.80
C LEU A 67 6.07 6.63 -7.79
N SER A 68 5.82 5.56 -8.53
CA SER A 68 6.72 4.42 -8.66
C SER A 68 7.16 4.24 -10.10
N PHE A 69 8.46 4.07 -10.32
CA PHE A 69 9.02 3.65 -11.59
C PHE A 69 9.72 2.32 -11.40
N HIS A 70 9.55 1.40 -12.33
CA HIS A 70 10.38 0.20 -12.38
C HIS A 70 10.67 -0.21 -13.82
N THR A 71 11.78 -0.91 -14.01
CA THR A 71 12.14 -1.46 -15.32
C THR A 71 12.96 -2.74 -15.15
N PRO A 72 12.76 -3.73 -16.03
CA PRO A 72 13.76 -4.76 -16.22
C PRO A 72 14.97 -4.20 -16.97
N VAL A 73 16.15 -4.69 -16.63
CA VAL A 73 17.44 -4.40 -17.25
C VAL A 73 18.23 -5.71 -17.39
N PHE A 74 19.34 -5.68 -18.13
CA PHE A 74 20.20 -6.86 -18.37
C PHE A 74 19.41 -8.09 -18.88
N ALA A 75 18.66 -7.91 -19.96
CA ALA A 75 17.83 -8.95 -20.57
C ALA A 75 16.84 -9.60 -19.58
N ASP A 76 16.20 -8.77 -18.75
CA ASP A 76 15.15 -9.19 -17.80
C ASP A 76 15.65 -10.13 -16.68
N ARG A 77 16.97 -10.17 -16.44
CA ARG A 77 17.61 -10.83 -15.28
C ARG A 77 17.65 -9.95 -14.04
N VAL A 78 17.54 -8.64 -14.21
CA VAL A 78 17.55 -7.68 -13.11
C VAL A 78 16.35 -6.75 -13.26
N GLY A 79 15.66 -6.49 -12.17
CA GLY A 79 14.70 -5.40 -12.04
C GLY A 79 15.28 -4.30 -11.18
N VAL A 80 15.07 -3.05 -11.58
CA VAL A 80 15.36 -1.88 -10.75
C VAL A 80 14.09 -1.06 -10.59
N GLY A 81 13.93 -0.41 -9.44
CA GLY A 81 12.77 0.43 -9.17
C GLY A 81 13.10 1.59 -8.24
N LEU A 82 12.32 2.67 -8.38
CA LEU A 82 12.34 3.83 -7.52
C LEU A 82 10.91 4.19 -7.15
N THR A 83 10.63 4.34 -5.87
CA THR A 83 9.32 4.78 -5.39
C THR A 83 9.48 6.01 -4.51
N LEU A 84 8.71 7.05 -4.84
CA LEU A 84 8.55 8.27 -4.06
C LEU A 84 7.14 8.25 -3.50
N MET A 85 7.00 8.40 -2.18
CA MET A 85 5.70 8.52 -1.54
C MET A 85 5.69 9.73 -0.63
N ASN A 86 4.61 10.51 -0.70
CA ASN A 86 4.35 11.60 0.20
C ASN A 86 3.03 11.33 0.92
N ASP A 87 3.08 11.15 2.24
CA ASP A 87 1.92 10.93 3.09
C ASP A 87 1.74 12.12 4.03
N ARG A 88 0.57 12.75 3.97
CA ARG A 88 0.18 13.84 4.86
C ARG A 88 -0.99 13.38 5.72
N THR A 89 -0.82 13.39 7.03
CA THR A 89 -1.87 13.06 8.00
C THR A 89 -1.92 14.14 9.06
N GLY A 90 -2.99 14.94 9.08
CA GLY A 90 -3.11 16.13 9.93
C GLY A 90 -1.99 17.13 9.66
N PHE A 91 -1.21 17.42 10.70
CA PHE A 91 -0.02 18.27 10.65
C PHE A 91 1.29 17.48 10.47
N PHE A 92 1.22 16.16 10.29
CA PHE A 92 2.37 15.32 9.95
C PHE A 92 2.52 15.20 8.43
N ASN A 93 3.76 15.29 7.95
CA ASN A 93 4.11 15.03 6.56
C ASN A 93 5.33 14.09 6.52
N SER A 94 5.18 12.98 5.81
CA SER A 94 6.21 11.95 5.67
C SER A 94 6.53 11.72 4.20
N THR A 95 7.77 11.96 3.82
CA THR A 95 8.27 11.62 2.48
C THR A 95 9.12 10.36 2.55
N PHE A 96 8.76 9.36 1.75
CA PHE A 96 9.48 8.10 1.61
C PHE A 96 10.12 8.01 0.22
N ILE A 97 11.36 7.55 0.18
CA ILE A 97 12.10 7.27 -1.04
C ILE A 97 12.64 5.84 -0.92
N ASN A 98 12.24 4.96 -1.84
CA ASN A 98 12.67 3.56 -1.87
C ASN A 98 13.37 3.28 -3.20
N ALA A 99 14.59 2.74 -3.14
CA ALA A 99 15.31 2.24 -4.31
C ALA A 99 15.40 0.72 -4.22
N ALA A 100 14.82 0.02 -5.20
CA ALA A 100 14.71 -1.43 -5.24
C ALA A 100 15.63 -2.03 -6.31
N TYR A 101 16.21 -3.18 -5.96
CA TYR A 101 16.95 -4.06 -6.86
C TYR A 101 16.40 -5.48 -6.72
N ALA A 102 16.11 -6.14 -7.83
CA ALA A 102 15.61 -7.51 -7.87
C ALA A 102 16.44 -8.34 -8.84
N TYR A 103 17.02 -9.44 -8.36
CA TYR A 103 17.65 -10.44 -9.22
C TYR A 103 16.63 -11.53 -9.57
N ARG A 104 16.51 -11.85 -10.86
CA ARG A 104 15.42 -12.67 -11.41
C ARG A 104 16.00 -13.88 -12.13
N VAL A 105 15.57 -15.06 -11.71
CA VAL A 105 15.96 -16.34 -12.29
C VAL A 105 14.73 -17.03 -12.88
N THR A 106 14.90 -17.65 -14.05
CA THR A 106 13.88 -18.54 -14.60
C THR A 106 13.76 -19.76 -13.69
N PHE A 107 12.56 -20.05 -13.23
CA PHE A 107 12.27 -21.17 -12.34
C PHE A 107 10.97 -21.87 -12.80
N GLY A 108 11.11 -23.08 -13.32
CA GLY A 108 9.99 -23.81 -13.92
C GLY A 108 9.36 -23.04 -15.09
N SER A 109 8.05 -22.83 -15.03
CA SER A 109 7.28 -22.06 -16.02
C SER A 109 7.23 -20.56 -15.77
N GLY A 110 7.97 -20.06 -14.78
CA GLY A 110 7.92 -18.67 -14.34
C GLY A 110 9.28 -18.08 -14.01
N LYS A 111 9.25 -16.98 -13.28
CA LYS A 111 10.42 -16.28 -12.76
C LYS A 111 10.32 -16.17 -11.25
N LEU A 112 11.38 -16.59 -10.59
CA LEU A 112 11.61 -16.32 -9.18
C LEU A 112 12.54 -15.12 -9.07
N ALA A 113 12.16 -14.13 -8.27
CA ALA A 113 12.91 -12.94 -8.00
C ALA A 113 13.24 -12.86 -6.51
N ILE A 114 14.48 -12.48 -6.21
CA ILE A 114 14.90 -12.09 -4.86
C ILE A 114 15.28 -10.61 -4.95
N GLY A 115 14.70 -9.79 -4.09
CA GLY A 115 14.90 -8.36 -4.13
C GLY A 115 15.25 -7.77 -2.79
N MET A 116 15.90 -6.62 -2.85
CA MET A 116 16.25 -5.79 -1.72
C MET A 116 15.99 -4.33 -2.04
N GLN A 117 15.80 -3.51 -1.01
CA GLN A 117 15.68 -2.07 -1.17
C GLN A 117 16.43 -1.32 -0.08
N GLY A 118 16.90 -0.13 -0.44
CA GLY A 118 17.23 0.92 0.51
C GLY A 118 16.09 1.94 0.59
N SER A 119 15.81 2.41 1.79
CA SER A 119 14.69 3.30 2.08
C SER A 119 15.17 4.52 2.86
N TYR A 120 14.61 5.68 2.52
CA TYR A 120 14.80 6.94 3.22
C TYR A 120 13.43 7.52 3.56
N LEU A 121 13.21 7.80 4.84
CA LEU A 121 12.02 8.48 5.36
C LEU A 121 12.44 9.84 5.91
N HIS A 122 11.78 10.88 5.45
CA HIS A 122 11.85 12.22 5.99
C HIS A 122 10.51 12.57 6.63
N HIS A 123 10.49 12.66 7.96
CA HIS A 123 9.29 13.06 8.69
C HIS A 123 9.38 14.52 9.11
N ARG A 124 8.29 15.26 8.92
CA ARG A 124 8.13 16.67 9.25
C ARG A 124 6.84 16.87 10.02
N VAL A 125 6.92 17.64 11.10
CA VAL A 125 5.76 18.10 11.88
C VAL A 125 5.53 19.59 11.62
N ASP A 126 4.35 19.96 11.14
CA ASP A 126 3.96 21.35 10.85
C ASP A 126 3.11 21.93 11.99
N TRP A 127 3.79 22.39 13.05
CA TRP A 127 3.13 22.90 14.26
C TRP A 127 2.22 24.12 14.02
N ASP A 128 2.39 24.85 12.91
CA ASP A 128 1.52 25.97 12.57
C ASP A 128 0.08 25.54 12.24
N GLN A 129 -0.10 24.27 11.85
CA GLN A 129 -1.40 23.65 11.58
C GLN A 129 -1.98 22.96 12.83
N ALA A 130 -1.23 22.91 13.96
CA ALA A 130 -1.68 22.24 15.17
C ALA A 130 -2.65 23.13 15.97
N GLN A 131 -3.86 22.64 16.22
CA GLN A 131 -4.81 23.26 17.14
C GLN A 131 -4.66 22.66 18.54
N THR A 132 -4.28 23.48 19.53
CA THR A 132 -4.17 23.04 20.92
C THR A 132 -5.45 23.31 21.70
N ILE A 133 -5.80 22.39 22.60
CA ILE A 133 -6.96 22.51 23.50
C ILE A 133 -6.89 23.78 24.39
N SER A 134 -5.68 24.28 24.69
CA SER A 134 -5.46 25.44 25.55
C SER A 134 -5.34 26.78 24.80
N GLY A 135 -5.50 26.81 23.47
CA GLY A 135 -5.33 28.01 22.63
C GLY A 135 -3.90 28.58 22.59
N THR A 136 -2.96 27.96 23.29
CA THR A 136 -1.54 28.32 23.33
C THR A 136 -0.82 27.50 22.26
N LYS A 137 -0.39 28.14 21.16
CA LYS A 137 0.43 27.46 20.14
C LYS A 137 1.61 26.77 20.84
N PRO A 138 1.85 25.45 20.64
CA PRO A 138 3.08 24.85 21.09
C PRO A 138 4.18 25.54 20.29
N LEU A 139 5.07 26.23 21.00
CA LEU A 139 6.37 26.75 20.55
C LEU A 139 6.46 26.95 19.02
N ALA A 140 6.28 28.19 18.56
CA ALA A 140 6.73 28.57 17.23
C ALA A 140 8.25 28.32 17.15
N GLY A 141 8.67 27.23 16.51
CA GLY A 141 10.06 26.82 16.51
C GLY A 141 10.24 25.44 15.89
N GLU A 142 10.89 25.44 14.73
CA GLU A 142 11.49 24.34 13.97
C GLU A 142 10.71 23.01 13.93
N ALA A 143 10.19 22.70 12.73
CA ALA A 143 9.75 21.36 12.41
C ALA A 143 10.82 20.35 12.86
N ALA A 144 10.45 19.43 13.76
CA ALA A 144 11.33 18.32 14.11
C ALA A 144 11.50 17.46 12.85
N VAL A 145 12.72 17.49 12.30
CA VAL A 145 13.10 16.74 11.11
C VAL A 145 13.97 15.57 11.55
N THR A 146 13.50 14.36 11.33
CA THR A 146 14.28 13.15 11.61
C THR A 146 14.43 12.33 10.33
N PRO A 147 15.62 12.29 9.71
CA PRO A 147 15.89 11.40 8.59
C PRO A 147 16.06 9.96 9.11
N VAL A 148 15.36 9.02 8.47
CA VAL A 148 15.36 7.62 8.86
C VAL A 148 15.71 6.76 7.65
N PHE A 149 16.88 6.11 7.72
CA PHE A 149 17.27 5.10 6.72
C PHE A 149 16.75 3.72 7.11
N ASN A 150 16.29 2.93 6.16
CA ASN A 150 15.88 1.54 6.36
C ASN A 150 16.33 0.68 5.18
N PHE A 151 16.19 -0.63 5.32
CA PHE A 151 16.40 -1.57 4.23
C PHE A 151 15.30 -2.64 4.27
N GLY A 152 15.02 -3.20 3.10
CA GLY A 152 13.99 -4.22 2.93
C GLY A 152 14.46 -5.36 2.06
N ALA A 153 13.77 -6.48 2.17
CA ALA A 153 14.00 -7.65 1.33
C ALA A 153 12.68 -8.33 0.99
N GLY A 154 12.69 -9.11 -0.09
CA GLY A 154 11.55 -9.91 -0.48
C GLY A 154 11.86 -10.94 -1.53
N VAL A 155 10.90 -11.82 -1.74
CA VAL A 155 10.88 -12.84 -2.78
C VAL A 155 9.57 -12.74 -3.55
N HIS A 156 9.63 -12.91 -4.86
CA HIS A 156 8.45 -12.85 -5.73
C HIS A 156 8.57 -13.89 -6.82
N PHE A 157 7.60 -14.79 -6.91
CA PHE A 157 7.44 -15.70 -8.02
C PHE A 157 6.27 -15.24 -8.89
N GLU A 158 6.46 -15.23 -10.20
CA GLU A 158 5.37 -15.01 -11.16
C GLU A 158 5.52 -15.87 -12.41
N ASN A 159 4.38 -16.32 -12.94
CA ASN A 159 4.25 -16.85 -14.29
C ASN A 159 3.04 -16.19 -14.98
N GLU A 160 2.66 -16.72 -16.14
CA GLU A 160 1.54 -16.16 -16.92
C GLU A 160 0.17 -16.26 -16.21
N ARG A 161 0.03 -17.09 -15.18
CA ARG A 161 -1.26 -17.38 -14.51
C ARG A 161 -1.35 -16.91 -13.07
N PHE A 162 -0.26 -16.94 -12.31
CA PHE A 162 -0.29 -16.58 -10.90
C PHE A 162 1.01 -15.94 -10.43
N PHE A 163 0.92 -15.28 -9.28
CA PHE A 163 2.06 -14.79 -8.54
C PHE A 163 1.94 -15.15 -7.06
N LEU A 164 3.09 -15.27 -6.40
CA LEU A 164 3.23 -15.44 -4.96
C LEU A 164 4.41 -14.58 -4.49
N SER A 165 4.23 -13.86 -3.40
CA SER A 165 5.11 -12.79 -2.98
C SER A 165 5.17 -12.72 -1.47
N ALA A 166 6.37 -12.55 -0.93
CA ALA A 166 6.59 -12.28 0.49
C ALA A 166 7.72 -11.26 0.66
N SER A 167 7.57 -10.32 1.59
CA SER A 167 8.54 -9.25 1.80
C SER A 167 8.46 -8.63 3.18
N VAL A 168 9.58 -8.03 3.59
CA VAL A 168 9.66 -7.09 4.70
C VAL A 168 10.33 -5.83 4.13
N PRO A 169 9.55 -4.81 3.69
CA PRO A 169 10.09 -3.61 3.04
C PRO A 169 10.94 -2.72 3.93
N ASN A 170 10.66 -2.74 5.24
CA ASN A 170 11.38 -2.03 6.29
C ASN A 170 11.73 -3.03 7.38
N ILE A 171 13.00 -3.46 7.47
CA ILE A 171 13.45 -4.49 8.42
C ILE A 171 13.88 -3.88 9.75
N LEU A 172 14.41 -2.65 9.74
CA LEU A 172 14.82 -1.98 10.96
C LEU A 172 13.59 -1.48 11.71
N GLU A 173 13.43 -1.94 12.95
CA GLU A 173 12.56 -1.30 13.92
C GLU A 173 13.26 -0.02 14.40
N LYS A 174 12.67 1.13 14.12
CA LYS A 174 13.11 2.43 14.64
C LYS A 174 11.96 3.05 15.40
N GLY A 175 12.24 3.79 16.46
CA GLY A 175 11.23 4.37 17.34
C GLY A 175 11.58 4.26 18.83
N LEU A 176 10.95 5.15 19.61
CA LEU A 176 11.04 5.40 21.06
C LEU A 176 11.85 4.42 21.95
N ARG A 177 13.09 4.81 22.26
CA ARG A 177 13.76 4.43 23.51
C ARG A 177 14.40 5.65 24.19
N ASN A 178 13.83 6.03 25.34
CA ASN A 178 14.54 6.34 26.59
C ASN A 178 13.50 6.19 27.73
N GLY A 179 13.78 5.57 28.87
CA GLY A 179 14.93 5.83 29.72
C GLY A 179 14.66 7.09 30.55
N ASN A 180 13.83 6.96 31.60
CA ASN A 180 13.65 7.86 32.77
C ASN A 180 13.52 9.39 32.63
N GLU A 181 13.56 10.00 31.45
CA GLU A 181 13.35 11.44 31.27
C GLU A 181 12.20 11.70 30.29
N GLY A 182 11.45 12.78 30.53
CA GLY A 182 10.11 13.05 30.01
C GLY A 182 9.88 12.88 28.50
N ILE A 183 8.59 12.87 28.15
CA ILE A 183 8.05 12.59 26.82
C ILE A 183 8.73 13.45 25.74
N VAL A 184 9.68 12.87 25.02
CA VAL A 184 10.01 13.26 23.65
C VAL A 184 9.65 12.08 22.76
N GLY A 185 8.41 12.14 22.24
CA GLY A 185 7.86 11.20 21.28
C GLY A 185 8.73 11.13 20.03
N ASP A 186 9.53 10.08 19.84
CA ASP A 186 10.10 9.79 18.53
C ASP A 186 8.96 9.34 17.61
N LEU A 187 8.32 10.33 16.98
CA LEU A 187 7.17 10.22 16.09
C LEU A 187 7.53 9.52 14.76
N THR A 188 8.79 9.12 14.58
CA THR A 188 9.32 8.57 13.33
C THR A 188 9.44 7.06 13.32
N GLY A 189 8.78 6.40 14.27
CA GLY A 189 8.90 4.97 14.43
C GLY A 189 8.56 4.21 13.15
N THR A 190 9.46 3.33 12.70
CA THR A 190 9.19 2.35 11.65
C THR A 190 9.10 0.99 12.33
N VAL A 191 8.01 0.27 12.14
CA VAL A 191 7.83 -1.09 12.64
C VAL A 191 7.94 -2.05 11.47
N PRO A 192 8.69 -3.15 11.59
CA PRO A 192 8.77 -4.13 10.51
C PRO A 192 7.41 -4.77 10.24
N HIS A 193 7.01 -4.74 8.97
CA HIS A 193 5.79 -5.38 8.48
C HIS A 193 6.14 -6.51 7.51
N LEU A 194 5.68 -7.73 7.82
CA LEU A 194 5.73 -8.84 6.88
C LEU A 194 4.50 -8.77 5.97
N PHE A 195 4.75 -8.64 4.67
CA PHE A 195 3.73 -8.69 3.63
C PHE A 195 3.78 -10.06 2.95
N ILE A 196 2.64 -10.70 2.82
CA ILE A 196 2.46 -11.91 2.02
C ILE A 196 1.32 -11.64 1.05
N SER A 197 1.50 -11.93 -0.23
CA SER A 197 0.45 -11.77 -1.22
C SER A 197 0.51 -12.84 -2.30
N ALA A 198 -0.64 -13.20 -2.82
CA ALA A 198 -0.75 -14.06 -3.99
C ALA A 198 -1.96 -13.67 -4.83
N GLY A 199 -1.99 -14.11 -6.07
CA GLY A 199 -3.12 -13.90 -6.95
C GLY A 199 -2.87 -14.47 -8.32
N GLY A 200 -3.87 -14.38 -9.19
CA GLY A 200 -3.74 -14.93 -10.53
C GLY A 200 -4.85 -14.53 -11.47
N LEU A 201 -4.81 -15.08 -12.68
CA LEU A 201 -5.79 -14.90 -13.74
C LEU A 201 -6.42 -16.25 -14.04
N VAL A 202 -7.74 -16.32 -13.92
CA VAL A 202 -8.55 -17.51 -14.17
C VAL A 202 -9.51 -17.20 -15.32
N PRO A 203 -9.27 -17.71 -16.54
CA PRO A 203 -10.21 -17.53 -17.64
C PRO A 203 -11.49 -18.32 -17.32
N ILE A 204 -12.60 -17.61 -17.12
CA ILE A 204 -13.92 -18.20 -16.84
C ILE A 204 -14.62 -18.56 -18.16
N SER A 205 -14.39 -17.74 -19.19
CA SER A 205 -14.84 -17.96 -20.57
C SER A 205 -13.93 -17.21 -21.54
N ASP A 206 -14.16 -17.35 -22.85
CA ASP A 206 -13.43 -16.59 -23.88
C ASP A 206 -13.58 -15.06 -23.77
N LYS A 207 -14.59 -14.58 -23.00
CA LYS A 207 -14.90 -13.15 -22.85
C LYS A 207 -14.65 -12.60 -21.45
N VAL A 208 -14.48 -13.48 -20.45
CA VAL A 208 -14.42 -13.09 -19.03
C VAL A 208 -13.24 -13.78 -18.35
N THR A 209 -12.36 -12.97 -17.78
CA THR A 209 -11.25 -13.44 -16.94
C THR A 209 -11.48 -13.00 -15.51
N MET A 210 -11.40 -13.90 -14.54
CA MET A 210 -11.44 -13.55 -13.12
C MET A 210 -10.01 -13.34 -12.60
N ARG A 211 -9.82 -12.36 -11.72
CA ARG A 211 -8.57 -12.11 -11.00
C ARG A 211 -8.81 -12.17 -9.50
N PRO A 212 -8.64 -13.36 -8.89
CA PRO A 212 -8.52 -13.46 -7.44
C PRO A 212 -7.14 -12.97 -6.99
N ALA A 213 -7.08 -12.26 -5.87
CA ALA A 213 -5.83 -11.94 -5.19
C ALA A 213 -6.07 -11.78 -3.69
N PHE A 214 -5.04 -11.96 -2.89
CA PHE A 214 -5.05 -11.59 -1.49
C PHE A 214 -3.71 -10.99 -1.07
N ALA A 215 -3.73 -10.20 0.01
CA ALA A 215 -2.54 -9.73 0.68
C ALA A 215 -2.78 -9.67 2.19
N THR A 216 -1.87 -10.25 2.97
CA THR A 216 -1.86 -10.17 4.42
C THR A 216 -0.64 -9.42 4.91
N ARG A 217 -0.84 -8.59 5.92
CA ARG A 217 0.18 -7.77 6.58
C ARG A 217 0.25 -8.17 8.05
N PHE A 218 1.44 -8.46 8.54
CA PHE A 218 1.71 -8.76 9.93
C PHE A 218 2.69 -7.73 10.50
N ALA A 219 2.37 -7.17 11.66
CA ALA A 219 3.27 -6.30 12.41
C ALA A 219 3.28 -6.71 13.87
N LYS A 220 4.39 -6.42 14.54
CA LYS A 220 4.52 -6.62 15.99
C LYS A 220 3.49 -5.75 16.71
N ASN A 221 2.76 -6.33 17.67
CA ASN A 221 1.74 -5.66 18.49
C ASN A 221 0.56 -5.06 17.71
N ALA A 222 0.36 -5.42 16.45
CA ALA A 222 -0.79 -5.02 15.65
C ALA A 222 -1.58 -6.24 15.16
N PRO A 223 -2.93 -6.16 15.10
CA PRO A 223 -3.74 -7.14 14.39
C PRO A 223 -3.24 -7.38 12.96
N ALA A 224 -3.16 -8.64 12.54
CA ALA A 224 -2.89 -8.96 11.15
C ALA A 224 -4.03 -8.45 10.27
N SER A 225 -3.71 -7.75 9.18
CA SER A 225 -4.69 -7.18 8.25
C SER A 225 -4.63 -7.91 6.91
N THR A 226 -5.76 -8.39 6.42
CA THR A 226 -5.86 -9.11 5.14
C THR A 226 -6.85 -8.45 4.20
N ASP A 227 -6.41 -8.26 2.96
CA ASP A 227 -7.22 -7.90 1.81
C ASP A 227 -7.50 -9.17 0.99
N VAL A 228 -8.77 -9.48 0.71
CA VAL A 228 -9.16 -10.45 -0.32
C VAL A 228 -9.87 -9.73 -1.44
N HIS A 229 -9.34 -9.87 -2.64
CA HIS A 229 -9.76 -9.20 -3.85
C HIS A 229 -10.30 -10.18 -4.88
N VAL A 230 -11.40 -9.80 -5.53
CA VAL A 230 -11.87 -10.46 -6.75
C VAL A 230 -12.27 -9.39 -7.75
N SER A 231 -11.77 -9.49 -8.98
CA SER A 231 -12.24 -8.69 -10.13
C SER A 231 -12.47 -9.53 -11.36
N PHE A 232 -13.28 -9.01 -12.26
CA PHE A 232 -13.62 -9.61 -13.54
C PHE A 232 -13.21 -8.68 -14.67
N GLY A 233 -12.42 -9.21 -15.59
CA GLY A 233 -11.94 -8.59 -16.79
C GLY A 233 -12.91 -8.85 -17.93
N PHE A 234 -13.28 -7.78 -18.63
CA PHE A 234 -14.19 -7.73 -19.75
C PHE A 234 -13.52 -7.04 -20.94
N LEU A 235 -14.20 -7.12 -22.10
CA LEU A 235 -13.74 -6.62 -23.39
C LEU A 235 -12.54 -7.41 -23.93
N LYS A 236 -12.26 -7.26 -25.22
CA LYS A 236 -11.11 -7.89 -25.86
C LYS A 236 -9.84 -7.51 -25.09
N ASN A 237 -9.05 -8.51 -24.69
CA ASN A 237 -7.80 -8.37 -23.95
C ASN A 237 -7.97 -7.78 -22.53
N ASN A 238 -9.10 -8.04 -21.87
CA ASN A 238 -9.36 -7.62 -20.48
C ASN A 238 -9.15 -6.10 -20.27
N LYS A 239 -9.65 -5.28 -21.20
CA LYS A 239 -9.46 -3.82 -21.14
C LYS A 239 -10.20 -3.18 -19.97
N LEU A 240 -11.30 -3.76 -19.51
CA LEU A 240 -12.08 -3.25 -18.38
C LEU A 240 -12.06 -4.29 -17.27
N TRP A 241 -11.63 -3.91 -16.07
CA TRP A 241 -11.72 -4.70 -14.86
C TRP A 241 -12.69 -4.06 -13.89
N LEU A 242 -13.63 -4.84 -13.37
CA LEU A 242 -14.55 -4.42 -12.31
C LEU A 242 -14.46 -5.42 -11.17
N GLY A 243 -14.47 -4.96 -9.92
CA GLY A 243 -14.41 -5.87 -8.80
C GLY A 243 -14.44 -5.17 -7.47
N GLY A 244 -14.04 -5.91 -6.43
CA GLY A 244 -13.93 -5.36 -5.11
C GLY A 244 -12.96 -6.11 -4.21
N THR A 245 -12.65 -5.49 -3.08
CA THR A 245 -11.80 -6.04 -2.04
C THR A 245 -12.54 -6.00 -0.72
N TYR A 246 -12.52 -7.09 0.02
CA TYR A 246 -12.93 -7.12 1.41
C TYR A 246 -11.68 -7.13 2.30
N ARG A 247 -11.59 -6.15 3.19
CA ARG A 247 -10.48 -6.01 4.14
C ARG A 247 -10.96 -6.37 5.54
N TRP A 248 -10.22 -7.25 6.20
CA TRP A 248 -10.44 -7.59 7.61
C TRP A 248 -9.13 -7.57 8.38
N SER A 249 -9.18 -7.14 9.64
CA SER A 249 -8.07 -7.28 10.58
C SER A 249 -8.48 -8.20 11.72
N LEU A 250 -7.54 -9.05 12.15
CA LEU A 250 -7.75 -9.99 13.26
C LEU A 250 -7.70 -9.25 14.60
N SER A 251 -8.74 -8.45 14.87
CA SER A 251 -8.89 -7.70 16.12
C SER A 251 -9.57 -8.54 17.20
N LYS A 252 -9.24 -8.26 18.47
CA LYS A 252 -9.93 -8.87 19.64
C LYS A 252 -11.36 -8.36 19.82
N VAL A 253 -11.72 -7.29 19.11
CA VAL A 253 -13.07 -6.72 19.10
C VAL A 253 -13.87 -7.39 17.99
N PRO A 254 -15.08 -7.94 18.26
CA PRO A 254 -15.96 -8.42 17.22
C PRO A 254 -16.23 -7.32 16.20
N SER A 255 -15.81 -7.54 14.95
CA SER A 255 -16.03 -6.63 13.82
C SER A 255 -16.52 -7.42 12.63
N VAL A 256 -17.39 -6.81 11.84
CA VAL A 256 -17.85 -7.35 10.54
C VAL A 256 -16.83 -7.14 9.42
N GLY A 257 -15.68 -6.51 9.70
CA GLY A 257 -14.61 -6.18 8.75
C GLY A 257 -14.12 -4.74 8.91
N ASP A 258 -13.07 -4.38 8.19
CA ASP A 258 -12.53 -3.01 8.22
C ASP A 258 -13.06 -2.18 7.06
N ALA A 259 -13.10 -2.76 5.86
CA ALA A 259 -13.57 -2.07 4.67
C ALA A 259 -14.09 -3.02 3.58
N LEU A 260 -15.05 -2.53 2.80
CA LEU A 260 -15.39 -3.06 1.49
C LEU A 260 -14.94 -2.04 0.44
N VAL A 261 -14.24 -2.47 -0.59
CA VAL A 261 -13.71 -1.60 -1.64
C VAL A 261 -14.37 -1.96 -2.95
N ALA A 262 -15.01 -0.99 -3.61
CA ALA A 262 -15.42 -1.13 -5.00
C ALA A 262 -14.33 -0.57 -5.92
N MET A 263 -14.05 -1.22 -7.05
CA MET A 263 -13.02 -0.75 -7.97
C MET A 263 -13.33 -1.00 -9.43
N ALA A 264 -12.80 -0.11 -10.26
CA ALA A 264 -12.81 -0.20 -11.71
C ALA A 264 -11.43 0.17 -12.26
N GLN A 265 -11.00 -0.51 -13.32
CA GLN A 265 -9.75 -0.21 -14.02
C GLN A 265 -9.95 -0.36 -15.52
N TYR A 266 -9.41 0.57 -16.29
CA TYR A 266 -9.53 0.60 -17.74
C TYR A 266 -8.15 0.74 -18.41
N GLN A 267 -7.92 -0.07 -19.43
CA GLN A 267 -6.73 -0.03 -20.28
C GLN A 267 -6.95 0.94 -21.45
N ILE A 268 -6.24 2.06 -21.41
CA ILE A 268 -6.26 3.10 -22.44
C ILE A 268 -5.14 2.81 -23.45
N GLY A 269 -5.52 2.44 -24.67
CA GLY A 269 -4.57 2.01 -25.69
C GLY A 269 -3.76 0.78 -25.24
N SER A 270 -2.47 0.73 -25.59
CA SER A 270 -1.56 -0.39 -25.25
C SER A 270 -0.50 -0.03 -24.20
N ARG A 271 -0.56 1.19 -23.65
CA ARG A 271 0.49 1.73 -22.77
C ARG A 271 -0.03 2.25 -21.44
N MET A 272 -1.31 2.63 -21.36
CA MET A 272 -1.86 3.31 -20.18
C MET A 272 -2.94 2.49 -19.49
N LYS A 273 -2.95 2.53 -18.15
CA LYS A 273 -4.09 2.06 -17.34
C LYS A 273 -4.52 3.17 -16.40
N ALA A 274 -5.82 3.34 -16.27
CA ALA A 274 -6.42 4.18 -15.23
C ALA A 274 -7.26 3.29 -14.32
N GLY A 275 -7.15 3.49 -13.01
CA GLY A 275 -7.91 2.77 -12.00
C GLY A 275 -8.53 3.73 -11.01
N MET A 276 -9.67 3.33 -10.46
CA MET A 276 -10.30 4.01 -9.34
C MET A 276 -10.83 2.98 -8.35
N ALA A 277 -10.73 3.31 -7.06
CA ALA A 277 -11.30 2.53 -5.98
C ALA A 277 -11.98 3.45 -4.97
N TYR A 278 -13.03 2.93 -4.33
CA TYR A 278 -13.74 3.58 -3.25
C TYR A 278 -13.89 2.60 -2.08
N ASP A 279 -13.28 2.93 -0.94
CA ASP A 279 -13.36 2.14 0.28
C ASP A 279 -14.52 2.63 1.16
N PHE A 280 -15.50 1.76 1.34
CA PHE A 280 -16.54 1.86 2.36
C PHE A 280 -15.99 1.31 3.67
N SER A 281 -15.84 2.17 4.69
CA SER A 281 -15.41 1.72 6.03
C SER A 281 -16.52 0.90 6.69
N LEU A 282 -16.18 -0.25 7.26
CA LEU A 282 -17.11 -1.17 7.94
C LEU A 282 -16.98 -1.15 9.46
N ASN A 283 -15.97 -0.46 9.97
CA ASN A 283 -15.70 -0.28 11.40
C ASN A 283 -16.47 0.91 12.00
N ASN A 284 -16.23 1.21 13.28
CA ASN A 284 -16.92 2.26 14.06
C ASN A 284 -16.82 3.69 13.49
N LEU A 285 -16.13 3.90 12.37
CA LEU A 285 -16.17 5.14 11.59
C LEU A 285 -17.38 5.21 10.62
N GLN A 286 -18.21 4.16 10.58
CA GLN A 286 -19.52 4.15 9.92
C GLN A 286 -20.39 5.29 10.47
N GLY A 287 -20.47 6.40 9.74
CA GLY A 287 -21.37 7.51 10.02
C GLY A 287 -20.72 8.89 10.18
N GLN A 288 -19.38 8.99 10.29
CA GLN A 288 -18.69 10.28 10.45
C GLN A 288 -17.78 10.67 9.28
N ALA A 289 -17.41 9.71 8.41
CA ALA A 289 -16.53 9.95 7.27
C ALA A 289 -17.18 9.55 5.93
N VAL A 290 -17.11 10.43 4.93
CA VAL A 290 -17.19 10.05 3.51
C VAL A 290 -16.02 9.11 3.23
N GLY A 291 -16.26 8.04 2.46
CA GLY A 291 -15.31 6.95 2.25
C GLY A 291 -13.95 7.37 1.70
N THR A 292 -13.04 6.41 1.55
CA THR A 292 -11.72 6.67 0.97
C THR A 292 -11.81 6.53 -0.53
N TYR A 293 -11.28 7.48 -1.29
CA TYR A 293 -11.12 7.30 -2.73
C TYR A 293 -9.65 7.17 -3.10
N GLU A 294 -9.37 6.32 -4.08
CA GLU A 294 -8.03 6.04 -4.57
C GLU A 294 -8.04 6.05 -6.09
N LEU A 295 -7.11 6.78 -6.69
CA LEU A 295 -6.91 6.88 -8.13
C LEU A 295 -5.56 6.29 -8.48
N LEU A 296 -5.51 5.60 -9.62
CA LEU A 296 -4.33 4.95 -10.17
C LEU A 296 -4.16 5.39 -11.63
N LEU A 297 -2.94 5.75 -12.01
CA LEU A 297 -2.54 5.88 -13.41
C LEU A 297 -1.22 5.16 -13.63
N GLU A 298 -1.16 4.26 -14.59
CA GLU A 298 0.07 3.58 -15.02
C GLU A 298 0.36 3.93 -16.48
N TYR A 299 1.63 4.17 -16.80
CA TYR A 299 2.15 4.31 -18.15
C TYR A 299 3.36 3.40 -18.33
N CYS A 300 3.29 2.45 -19.26
CA CYS A 300 4.44 1.66 -19.68
C CYS A 300 4.99 2.14 -21.01
N PHE A 301 6.31 2.36 -21.08
CA PHE A 301 6.96 2.97 -22.25
C PHE A 301 7.00 2.03 -23.46
N VAL A 302 6.87 0.72 -23.23
CA VAL A 302 6.72 -0.30 -24.28
C VAL A 302 5.26 -0.73 -24.34
N LYS A 303 4.78 -1.09 -25.54
CA LYS A 303 3.43 -1.63 -25.70
C LYS A 303 3.32 -2.91 -24.87
N GLN A 304 2.38 -2.94 -23.93
CA GLN A 304 2.07 -4.17 -23.21
C GLN A 304 1.57 -5.19 -24.25
N ALA A 305 2.12 -6.40 -24.22
CA ALA A 305 1.54 -7.51 -24.98
C ALA A 305 0.15 -7.76 -24.41
N LEU A 306 -0.86 -7.20 -25.06
CA LEU A 306 -2.27 -7.34 -24.66
C LEU A 306 -2.81 -8.75 -24.94
N GLU A 307 -2.01 -9.62 -25.58
CA GLU A 307 -2.35 -11.02 -25.72
C GLU A 307 -2.11 -11.75 -24.41
N VAL A 308 -3.20 -12.12 -23.75
CA VAL A 308 -3.24 -13.39 -23.04
C VAL A 308 -2.87 -14.44 -24.09
N LYS A 309 -1.62 -14.94 -24.07
CA LYS A 309 -1.26 -16.09 -24.90
C LYS A 309 -2.19 -17.22 -24.48
N HIS A 310 -3.23 -17.46 -25.27
CA HIS A 310 -3.98 -18.70 -25.17
C HIS A 310 -2.97 -19.82 -25.40
N PRO A 311 -2.80 -20.77 -24.47
CA PRO A 311 -1.99 -21.95 -24.73
C PRO A 311 -2.80 -22.81 -25.69
N ARG A 312 -2.65 -22.55 -26.98
CA ARG A 312 -2.97 -23.50 -28.03
C ARG A 312 -1.72 -23.67 -28.88
N PHE A 313 -1.23 -24.91 -28.88
CA PHE A 313 -0.14 -25.46 -29.66
C PHE A 313 1.28 -25.12 -29.17
N PHE A 314 1.77 -25.93 -28.23
CA PHE A 314 3.06 -26.63 -28.33
C PHE A 314 2.88 -28.02 -27.74
#